data_AF-A0A2U3PS71-F1
#
_entry.id   AF-A0A2U3PS71-F1
#
_cell.length_a   1.000
_cell.length_b   1.000
_cell.length_c   1.000
_cell.angle_alpha   90.00
_cell.angle_beta   90.00
_cell.angle_gamma   90.00
#
_symmetry.space_group_name_H-M   'P 1'
#
loop_
_entity.id
_entity.type
_entity.pdbx_description
1 polymer ?
#
loop_
_entity_poly.entity_id
_entity_poly.type
_entity_poly.pdbx_seq_one_letter_code
_entity_poly.pdbx_strand_id
1 'polypeptide(L)'
;MPVYPPGSFTKNFGWNKFPPGLRRLHDVIRAGFSGVARTVSRDTFRRNCGVNDAARQLIPLNFFLHNTIVDNANYVTADELVRHAINNPHSQRFDQLALFAMHLAKMGSRIGVAGTAHGAGFTNEFVRTRLWNNGGWARRRLTEQEIERAFENTVSAEGDDTAHKCMTNYNYMMEVTGLREQRTDFLNTRIDEWIGPGLFLAFDRYSMDRNSTTPLTEAELLAIVQGDELFKLMGTTKEYVDAVAPAFAQEYLALGGMDRVSGPARLAPSGVATISSPTAPAGTSATVPVPTWSDEDAEDVATVMRRLQETQAQIRNAKHVRELKALYNHSCAFCGKQTVIGVNPAKYYSEAAHIKPVGQPHNGPDSKNNMIILCPEHHLQFDRGVLRIKKNRGALTVVSKISGDPVHGQPLRVQAPHTISDEHASWHHDFWT
;
A
#
# COMPACT_ATOMS: atom_id res chain seq x y z
N MET A 1 8.37 -23.47 -17.32
CA MET A 1 7.76 -22.63 -16.27
C MET A 1 6.95 -23.56 -15.35
N PRO A 2 6.85 -23.25 -14.06
CA PRO A 2 5.95 -23.99 -13.17
C PRO A 2 4.50 -23.84 -13.65
N VAL A 3 3.71 -24.90 -13.45
CA VAL A 3 2.29 -24.96 -13.82
C VAL A 3 1.47 -25.12 -12.54
N TYR A 4 0.37 -24.38 -12.43
CA TYR A 4 -0.42 -24.25 -11.20
C TYR A 4 -1.88 -24.65 -11.43
N PRO A 5 -2.51 -25.42 -10.53
CA PRO A 5 -3.91 -25.76 -10.66
C PRO A 5 -4.81 -24.52 -10.52
N PRO A 6 -5.84 -24.35 -11.36
CA PRO A 6 -6.74 -23.20 -11.30
C PRO A 6 -7.74 -23.29 -10.13
N GLY A 7 -8.13 -24.50 -9.73
CA GLY A 7 -9.12 -24.73 -8.68
C GLY A 7 -10.41 -23.94 -8.88
N SER A 8 -10.92 -23.31 -7.82
CA SER A 8 -12.13 -22.47 -7.87
C SER A 8 -11.93 -21.12 -8.59
N PHE A 9 -10.74 -20.84 -9.14
CA PHE A 9 -10.45 -19.58 -9.80
C PHE A 9 -11.08 -19.48 -11.20
N THR A 10 -11.52 -20.60 -11.78
CA THR A 10 -12.31 -20.62 -13.04
C THR A 10 -13.77 -20.27 -12.85
N LYS A 11 -14.25 -20.20 -11.60
CA LYS A 11 -15.65 -19.91 -11.29
C LYS A 11 -15.87 -18.40 -11.27
N ASN A 12 -17.04 -17.95 -11.71
CA ASN A 12 -17.39 -16.54 -11.62
C ASN A 12 -17.49 -16.12 -10.14
N PHE A 13 -16.74 -15.06 -9.77
CA PHE A 13 -16.67 -14.60 -8.38
C PHE A 13 -18.00 -14.03 -7.88
N GLY A 14 -18.86 -13.58 -8.80
CA GLY A 14 -20.14 -12.95 -8.51
C GLY A 14 -19.98 -11.63 -7.74
N TRP A 15 -18.79 -11.02 -7.75
CA TRP A 15 -18.56 -9.73 -7.13
C TRP A 15 -19.03 -8.66 -8.10
N ASN A 16 -19.95 -7.79 -7.68
CA ASN A 16 -20.46 -6.73 -8.53
C ASN A 16 -19.45 -5.58 -8.61
N LYS A 17 -19.44 -4.82 -9.70
CA LYS A 17 -18.67 -3.57 -9.82
C LYS A 17 -19.16 -2.47 -8.86
N PHE A 18 -20.37 -2.63 -8.32
CA PHE A 18 -20.97 -1.72 -7.37
C PHE A 18 -21.35 -2.46 -6.08
N PRO A 19 -20.92 -1.94 -4.92
CA PRO A 19 -19.97 -0.83 -4.71
C PRO A 19 -18.54 -1.14 -5.25
N PRO A 20 -17.73 -0.12 -5.60
CA PRO A 20 -16.41 -0.32 -6.23
C PRO A 20 -15.40 -1.00 -5.30
N GLY A 21 -14.34 -1.56 -5.89
CA GLY A 21 -13.29 -2.26 -5.16
C GLY A 21 -13.69 -3.68 -4.73
N LEU A 22 -12.94 -4.22 -3.77
CA LEU A 22 -13.13 -5.55 -3.19
C LEU A 22 -14.01 -5.50 -1.94
N ARG A 23 -15.00 -4.60 -1.90
CA ARG A 23 -15.90 -4.45 -0.74
C ARG A 23 -16.63 -5.74 -0.38
N ARG A 24 -17.07 -6.50 -1.38
CA ARG A 24 -17.72 -7.79 -1.11
C ARG A 24 -16.77 -8.77 -0.40
N LEU A 25 -15.50 -8.80 -0.78
CA LEU A 25 -14.49 -9.61 -0.08
C LEU A 25 -14.29 -9.12 1.36
N HIS A 26 -14.16 -7.81 1.55
CA HIS A 26 -14.06 -7.19 2.87
C HIS A 26 -15.20 -7.62 3.79
N ASP A 27 -16.44 -7.51 3.33
CA ASP A 27 -17.63 -7.85 4.11
C ASP A 27 -17.72 -9.35 4.41
N VAL A 28 -17.35 -10.18 3.44
CA VAL A 28 -17.26 -11.65 3.58
C VAL A 28 -16.21 -12.05 4.64
N ILE A 29 -15.05 -11.40 4.66
CA ILE A 29 -14.00 -11.64 5.67
C ILE A 29 -14.54 -11.25 7.05
N ARG A 30 -15.08 -10.04 7.20
CA ARG A 30 -15.64 -9.56 8.48
C ARG A 30 -16.70 -10.50 9.02
N ALA A 31 -17.64 -10.92 8.17
CA ALA A 31 -18.71 -11.81 8.54
C ALA A 31 -18.17 -13.22 8.90
N GLY A 32 -17.28 -13.77 8.08
CA GLY A 32 -16.70 -15.11 8.29
C GLY A 32 -15.92 -15.24 9.61
N PHE A 33 -15.23 -14.17 10.02
CA PHE A 33 -14.52 -14.08 11.30
C PHE A 33 -15.40 -13.54 12.45
N SER A 34 -16.68 -13.26 12.19
CA SER A 34 -17.62 -12.72 13.18
C SER A 34 -17.13 -11.43 13.86
N GLY A 35 -16.42 -10.59 13.10
CA GLY A 35 -15.88 -9.32 13.58
C GLY A 35 -14.69 -9.41 14.55
N VAL A 36 -14.09 -10.59 14.75
CA VAL A 36 -12.91 -10.74 15.62
C VAL A 36 -11.78 -11.45 14.87
N ALA A 37 -10.59 -10.83 14.83
CA ALA A 37 -9.42 -11.42 14.19
C ALA A 37 -8.90 -12.56 15.06
N ARG A 38 -9.38 -13.78 14.82
CA ARG A 38 -8.92 -15.00 15.49
C ARG A 38 -9.03 -16.19 14.54
N THR A 39 -8.25 -17.22 14.79
CA THR A 39 -8.37 -18.47 14.05
C THR A 39 -9.78 -19.05 14.19
N VAL A 40 -10.38 -19.43 13.05
CA VAL A 40 -11.70 -20.07 12.99
C VAL A 40 -11.63 -21.33 12.13
N SER A 41 -12.40 -22.36 12.47
CA SER A 41 -12.53 -23.53 11.58
C SER A 41 -13.08 -23.09 10.22
N ARG A 42 -12.69 -23.73 9.12
CA ARG A 42 -13.23 -23.42 7.79
C ARG A 42 -14.76 -23.52 7.74
N ASP A 43 -15.37 -24.47 8.43
CA ASP A 43 -16.83 -24.63 8.44
C ASP A 43 -17.54 -23.49 9.17
N THR A 44 -16.97 -23.00 10.28
CA THR A 44 -17.47 -21.79 10.95
C THR A 44 -17.36 -20.57 10.04
N PHE A 45 -16.22 -20.38 9.36
CA PHE A 45 -16.11 -19.30 8.37
C PHE A 45 -17.21 -19.40 7.30
N ARG A 46 -17.42 -20.58 6.72
CA ARG A 46 -18.43 -20.82 5.67
C ARG A 46 -19.86 -20.55 6.13
N ARG A 47 -20.20 -20.94 7.36
CA ARG A 47 -21.52 -20.65 7.95
C ARG A 47 -21.75 -19.15 8.14
N ASN A 48 -20.70 -18.41 8.49
CA ASN A 48 -20.83 -17.01 8.90
C ASN A 48 -20.58 -16.00 7.77
N CYS A 49 -19.92 -16.38 6.68
CA CYS A 49 -19.43 -15.43 5.68
C CYS A 49 -20.50 -14.82 4.76
N GLY A 50 -21.79 -15.18 4.93
CA GLY A 50 -22.90 -14.58 4.19
C GLY A 50 -22.95 -14.92 2.70
N VAL A 51 -22.20 -15.94 2.26
CA VAL A 51 -22.23 -16.43 0.87
C VAL A 51 -22.97 -17.76 0.82
N ASN A 52 -24.13 -17.79 0.15
CA ASN A 52 -24.96 -19.00 0.06
C ASN A 52 -24.40 -20.08 -0.87
N ASP A 53 -23.64 -19.67 -1.90
CA ASP A 53 -23.07 -20.60 -2.88
C ASP A 53 -21.78 -21.23 -2.33
N ALA A 54 -21.82 -22.55 -2.12
CA ALA A 54 -20.72 -23.32 -1.55
C ALA A 54 -19.42 -23.26 -2.37
N ALA A 55 -19.52 -23.09 -3.69
CA ALA A 55 -18.36 -22.96 -4.55
C ALA A 55 -17.74 -21.55 -4.48
N ARG A 56 -18.55 -20.51 -4.34
CA ARG A 56 -18.08 -19.12 -4.17
C ARG A 56 -17.49 -18.86 -2.79
N GLN A 57 -17.92 -19.61 -1.76
CA GLN A 57 -17.25 -19.61 -0.45
C GLN A 57 -15.77 -20.00 -0.55
N LEU A 58 -15.38 -20.80 -1.55
CA LEU A 58 -14.00 -21.23 -1.75
C LEU A 58 -13.09 -20.11 -2.25
N ILE A 59 -13.63 -19.04 -2.84
CA ILE A 59 -12.84 -17.94 -3.39
C ILE A 59 -12.05 -17.20 -2.30
N PRO A 60 -12.68 -16.60 -1.26
CA PRO A 60 -11.93 -15.97 -0.17
C PRO A 60 -11.01 -16.97 0.52
N LEU A 61 -11.49 -18.19 0.74
CA LEU A 61 -10.80 -19.25 1.48
C LEU A 61 -9.54 -19.78 0.78
N ASN A 62 -9.50 -19.80 -0.55
CA ASN A 62 -8.42 -20.44 -1.30
C ASN A 62 -7.50 -19.44 -2.00
N PHE A 63 -7.88 -18.16 -2.12
CA PHE A 63 -7.12 -17.16 -2.87
C PHE A 63 -6.80 -15.89 -2.09
N PHE A 64 -7.34 -15.71 -0.89
CA PHE A 64 -7.12 -14.50 -0.10
C PHE A 64 -6.74 -14.80 1.36
N LEU A 65 -7.31 -15.84 1.96
CA LEU A 65 -7.10 -16.16 3.38
C LEU A 65 -6.06 -17.26 3.57
N HIS A 66 -5.37 -17.22 4.72
CA HIS A 66 -4.38 -18.21 5.10
C HIS A 66 -5.01 -19.40 5.84
N ASN A 67 -4.67 -20.60 5.41
CA ASN A 67 -5.21 -21.86 5.93
C ASN A 67 -4.17 -22.63 6.72
N THR A 68 -4.61 -23.20 7.83
CA THR A 68 -3.77 -23.98 8.72
C THR A 68 -4.42 -25.30 9.04
N ILE A 69 -3.59 -26.27 9.42
CA ILE A 69 -4.02 -27.57 9.92
C ILE A 69 -3.68 -27.60 11.40
N VAL A 70 -4.69 -27.76 12.25
CA VAL A 70 -4.54 -27.90 13.70
C VAL A 70 -5.29 -29.17 14.11
N ASP A 71 -4.60 -30.09 14.79
CA ASP A 71 -5.15 -31.37 15.26
C ASP A 71 -5.95 -32.14 14.19
N ASN A 72 -5.39 -32.24 12.98
CA ASN A 72 -6.01 -32.88 11.83
C ASN A 72 -7.41 -32.31 11.48
N ALA A 73 -7.61 -31.01 11.71
CA ALA A 73 -8.75 -30.25 11.22
C ALA A 73 -8.30 -28.98 10.46
N ASN A 74 -9.12 -28.51 9.53
CA ASN A 74 -8.80 -27.36 8.68
C ASN A 74 -9.32 -26.04 9.29
N TYR A 75 -8.41 -25.09 9.44
CA TYR A 75 -8.68 -23.76 9.97
C TYR A 75 -8.32 -22.67 8.96
N VAL A 76 -8.83 -21.48 9.24
CA VAL A 76 -8.40 -20.23 8.64
C VAL A 76 -7.81 -19.40 9.76
N THR A 77 -6.51 -19.11 9.66
CA THR A 77 -5.81 -18.29 10.66
C THR A 77 -5.95 -16.83 10.26
N ALA A 78 -6.21 -15.98 11.24
CA ALA A 78 -6.25 -14.54 11.02
C ALA A 78 -4.82 -14.02 10.78
N ASP A 79 -4.66 -13.21 9.74
CA ASP A 79 -3.44 -12.47 9.40
C ASP A 79 -3.77 -10.96 9.31
N GLU A 80 -2.80 -10.17 8.86
CA GLU A 80 -2.94 -8.73 8.69
C GLU A 80 -4.12 -8.35 7.78
N LEU A 81 -4.46 -9.13 6.75
CA LEU A 81 -5.60 -8.84 5.89
C LEU A 81 -6.91 -8.93 6.68
N VAL A 82 -7.06 -9.98 7.49
CA VAL A 82 -8.21 -10.17 8.38
C VAL A 82 -8.29 -9.07 9.42
N ARG A 83 -7.18 -8.76 10.09
CA ARG A 83 -7.07 -7.68 11.08
C ARG A 83 -7.45 -6.33 10.46
N HIS A 84 -6.97 -6.05 9.25
CA HIS A 84 -7.27 -4.81 8.53
C HIS A 84 -8.76 -4.70 8.19
N ALA A 85 -9.35 -5.77 7.67
CA ALA A 85 -10.78 -5.83 7.33
C ALA A 85 -11.67 -5.61 8.56
N ILE A 86 -11.29 -6.12 9.72
CA ILE A 86 -12.09 -6.04 10.95
C ILE A 86 -12.01 -4.65 11.58
N ASN A 87 -10.83 -4.04 11.60
CA ASN A 87 -10.60 -2.79 12.33
C ASN A 87 -10.87 -1.53 11.51
N ASN A 88 -11.06 -1.65 10.19
CA ASN A 88 -11.22 -0.49 9.30
C ASN A 88 -12.45 -0.66 8.40
N PRO A 89 -13.06 0.46 7.95
CA PRO A 89 -13.99 0.40 6.83
C PRO A 89 -13.25 0.01 5.54
N HIS A 90 -13.98 -0.56 4.58
CA HIS A 90 -13.42 -0.86 3.25
C HIS A 90 -12.87 0.40 2.58
N SER A 91 -11.70 0.26 1.98
CA SER A 91 -10.92 1.33 1.36
C SER A 91 -10.06 0.76 0.22
N GLN A 92 -9.50 1.63 -0.62
CA GLN A 92 -8.54 1.22 -1.65
C GLN A 92 -7.27 0.59 -1.05
N ARG A 93 -6.90 1.00 0.17
CA ARG A 93 -5.81 0.36 0.94
C ARG A 93 -6.09 -1.12 1.19
N PHE A 94 -7.33 -1.45 1.58
CA PHE A 94 -7.76 -2.84 1.72
C PHE A 94 -7.72 -3.58 0.38
N ASP A 95 -8.16 -2.93 -0.71
CA ASP A 95 -8.16 -3.53 -2.04
C ASP A 95 -6.76 -3.94 -2.49
N GLN A 96 -5.76 -3.06 -2.29
CA GLN A 96 -4.36 -3.36 -2.60
C GLN A 96 -3.79 -4.45 -1.69
N LEU A 97 -4.12 -4.44 -0.39
CA LEU A 97 -3.69 -5.47 0.54
C LEU A 97 -4.26 -6.85 0.18
N ALA A 98 -5.53 -6.92 -0.21
CA ALA A 98 -6.17 -8.15 -0.67
C ALA A 98 -5.59 -8.65 -2.01
N LEU A 99 -5.31 -7.74 -2.95
CA LEU A 99 -4.65 -8.07 -4.21
C LEU A 99 -3.24 -8.63 -3.97
N PHE A 100 -2.48 -7.98 -3.08
CA PHE A 100 -1.17 -8.46 -2.64
C PHE A 100 -1.26 -9.82 -1.95
N ALA A 101 -2.26 -10.06 -1.11
CA ALA A 101 -2.49 -11.37 -0.48
C ALA A 101 -2.61 -12.49 -1.52
N MET A 102 -3.37 -12.24 -2.59
CA MET A 102 -3.55 -13.17 -3.70
C MET A 102 -2.25 -13.34 -4.50
N HIS A 103 -1.59 -12.25 -4.87
CA HIS A 103 -0.32 -12.29 -5.60
C HIS A 103 0.79 -12.94 -4.81
N LEU A 104 0.82 -12.80 -3.49
CA LEU A 104 1.76 -13.50 -2.61
C LEU A 104 1.57 -15.01 -2.71
N ALA A 105 0.36 -15.49 -2.98
CA ALA A 105 0.04 -16.90 -3.20
C ALA A 105 0.56 -17.80 -2.07
N LYS A 106 0.46 -17.34 -0.82
CA LYS A 106 0.79 -18.11 0.39
C LYS A 106 -0.47 -18.31 1.22
N MET A 107 -1.27 -19.31 0.83
CA MET A 107 -2.59 -19.58 1.42
C MET A 107 -2.55 -20.70 2.45
N GLY A 108 -1.36 -21.17 2.80
CA GLY A 108 -1.14 -22.23 3.77
C GLY A 108 -1.69 -23.59 3.34
N SER A 109 -1.79 -24.51 4.30
CA SER A 109 -2.03 -25.93 4.06
C SER A 109 -3.45 -26.37 4.41
N ARG A 110 -3.92 -27.43 3.74
CA ARG A 110 -5.22 -28.08 4.01
C ARG A 110 -5.09 -29.59 3.88
N ILE A 111 -5.85 -30.32 4.68
CA ILE A 111 -5.93 -31.78 4.65
C ILE A 111 -6.46 -32.23 3.28
N GLY A 112 -5.84 -33.28 2.72
CA GLY A 112 -6.26 -33.87 1.47
C GLY A 112 -5.89 -33.09 0.20
N VAL A 113 -5.21 -31.95 0.34
CA VAL A 113 -4.64 -31.23 -0.81
C VAL A 113 -3.14 -31.50 -0.84
N ALA A 114 -2.74 -32.53 -1.59
CA ALA A 114 -1.33 -32.82 -1.84
C ALA A 114 -0.75 -31.79 -2.83
N GLY A 115 0.30 -31.08 -2.41
CA GLY A 115 1.08 -30.22 -3.32
C GLY A 115 0.60 -28.76 -3.40
N THR A 116 1.50 -27.88 -2.95
CA THR A 116 1.50 -26.41 -3.05
C THR A 116 0.33 -25.66 -2.40
N ALA A 117 0.63 -25.05 -1.25
CA ALA A 117 -0.12 -23.99 -0.54
C ALA A 117 -0.37 -22.70 -1.35
N HIS A 118 -0.19 -22.74 -2.68
CA HIS A 118 -0.12 -21.58 -3.56
C HIS A 118 -1.42 -21.41 -4.35
N GLY A 119 -2.47 -21.02 -3.64
CA GLY A 119 -3.69 -20.56 -4.28
C GLY A 119 -3.36 -19.46 -5.30
N ALA A 120 -3.72 -19.67 -6.56
CA ALA A 120 -3.47 -18.76 -7.68
C ALA A 120 -1.98 -18.44 -7.95
N GLY A 121 -1.07 -19.42 -7.79
CA GLY A 121 0.38 -19.23 -8.05
C GLY A 121 0.74 -18.71 -9.45
N PHE A 122 -0.08 -18.95 -10.46
CA PHE A 122 0.07 -18.36 -11.80
C PHE A 122 -0.03 -16.82 -11.80
N THR A 123 -0.75 -16.23 -10.84
CA THR A 123 -0.81 -14.76 -10.68
C THR A 123 0.49 -14.21 -10.09
N ASN A 124 1.09 -14.91 -9.12
CA ASN A 124 2.41 -14.58 -8.58
C ASN A 124 3.47 -14.59 -9.70
N GLU A 125 3.51 -15.68 -10.47
CA GLU A 125 4.42 -15.86 -11.60
C GLU A 125 4.23 -14.76 -12.65
N PHE A 126 2.98 -14.46 -13.03
CA PHE A 126 2.69 -13.37 -13.95
C PHE A 126 3.19 -12.01 -13.42
N VAL A 127 2.95 -11.70 -12.15
CA VAL A 127 3.37 -10.41 -11.59
C VAL A 127 4.90 -10.28 -11.59
N ARG A 128 5.61 -11.32 -11.18
CA ARG A 128 7.07 -11.31 -11.07
C ARG A 128 7.78 -11.29 -12.41
N THR A 129 7.30 -12.08 -13.37
CA THR A 129 8.00 -12.32 -14.64
C THR A 129 7.49 -11.45 -15.78
N ARG A 130 6.24 -10.98 -15.71
CA ARG A 130 5.62 -10.16 -16.73
C ARG A 130 5.26 -8.78 -16.18
N LEU A 131 4.31 -8.65 -15.26
CA LEU A 131 3.73 -7.35 -14.93
C LEU A 131 4.77 -6.36 -14.40
N TRP A 132 5.60 -6.78 -13.46
CA TRP A 132 6.71 -5.98 -12.97
C TRP A 132 7.79 -5.86 -14.05
N ASN A 133 8.20 -4.63 -14.35
CA ASN A 133 9.19 -4.36 -15.38
C ASN A 133 9.97 -3.07 -15.08
N ASN A 134 11.22 -3.17 -14.64
CA ASN A 134 12.11 -2.02 -14.42
C ASN A 134 11.52 -0.98 -13.45
N GLY A 135 11.22 -1.41 -12.23
CA GLY A 135 10.90 -0.52 -11.11
C GLY A 135 9.42 -0.38 -10.76
N GLY A 136 8.51 -1.04 -11.48
CA GLY A 136 7.09 -1.05 -11.15
C GLY A 136 6.25 -1.91 -12.07
N TRP A 137 4.94 -1.92 -11.87
CA TRP A 137 3.99 -2.60 -12.74
C TRP A 137 3.76 -1.82 -14.03
N ALA A 138 4.12 -2.40 -15.18
CA ALA A 138 3.97 -1.74 -16.46
C ALA A 138 2.56 -1.92 -17.03
N ARG A 139 1.82 -0.82 -17.25
CA ARG A 139 0.46 -0.82 -17.79
C ARG A 139 0.34 -1.61 -19.10
N ARG A 140 1.32 -1.46 -19.99
CA ARG A 140 1.34 -2.17 -21.29
C ARG A 140 1.39 -3.70 -21.16
N ARG A 141 1.76 -4.23 -20.00
CA ARG A 141 1.79 -5.66 -19.70
C ARG A 141 0.53 -6.15 -18.98
N LEU A 142 -0.38 -5.24 -18.63
CA LEU A 142 -1.68 -5.53 -18.03
C LEU A 142 -2.79 -5.48 -19.10
N THR A 143 -2.62 -6.26 -20.17
CA THR A 143 -3.63 -6.43 -21.22
C THR A 143 -4.19 -7.86 -21.17
N GLU A 144 -5.43 -8.05 -21.61
CA GLU A 144 -6.03 -9.39 -21.68
C GLU A 144 -5.14 -10.36 -22.46
N GLN A 145 -4.59 -9.92 -23.60
CA GLN A 145 -3.67 -10.71 -24.41
C GLN A 145 -2.38 -11.11 -23.67
N GLU A 146 -1.75 -10.20 -22.91
CA GLU A 146 -0.52 -10.51 -22.17
C GLU A 146 -0.81 -11.42 -20.96
N ILE A 147 -1.94 -11.23 -20.29
CA ILE A 147 -2.38 -12.09 -19.18
C ILE A 147 -2.71 -13.49 -19.71
N GLU A 148 -3.50 -13.59 -20.78
CA GLU A 148 -3.93 -14.86 -21.39
C GLU A 148 -2.73 -15.67 -21.84
N ARG A 149 -1.82 -15.05 -22.61
CA ARG A 149 -0.56 -15.68 -23.03
C ARG A 149 0.27 -16.19 -21.85
N ALA A 150 0.30 -15.45 -20.74
CA ALA A 150 1.02 -15.90 -19.55
C ALA A 150 0.31 -17.08 -18.87
N PHE A 151 -1.02 -17.04 -18.79
CA PHE A 151 -1.83 -18.05 -18.12
C PHE A 151 -1.91 -19.36 -18.91
N GLU A 152 -1.92 -19.32 -20.25
CA GLU A 152 -1.80 -20.51 -21.10
C GLU A 152 -0.55 -21.34 -20.78
N ASN A 153 0.53 -20.69 -20.32
CA ASN A 153 1.79 -21.36 -20.01
C ASN A 153 1.94 -21.76 -18.54
N THR A 154 1.11 -21.23 -17.64
CA THR A 154 1.30 -21.35 -16.18
C THR A 154 0.08 -21.92 -15.47
N VAL A 155 -1.10 -21.96 -16.10
CA VAL A 155 -2.29 -22.61 -15.56
C VAL A 155 -2.34 -24.05 -16.04
N SER A 156 -2.51 -24.99 -15.11
CA SER A 156 -2.77 -26.39 -15.42
C SER A 156 -4.18 -26.48 -16.02
N ALA A 157 -4.27 -26.46 -17.34
CA ALA A 157 -5.54 -26.50 -18.03
C ALA A 157 -6.14 -27.91 -17.93
N GLU A 158 -7.32 -28.02 -17.30
CA GLU A 158 -8.14 -29.24 -17.33
C GLU A 158 -9.01 -29.32 -18.61
N GLY A 159 -9.10 -28.21 -19.35
CA GLY A 159 -9.77 -28.09 -20.66
C GLY A 159 -9.44 -26.75 -21.34
N ASP A 160 -9.77 -26.63 -22.63
CA ASP A 160 -9.31 -25.57 -23.53
C ASP A 160 -9.59 -24.13 -23.05
N ASP A 161 -10.69 -23.92 -22.32
CA ASP A 161 -11.14 -22.60 -21.84
C ASP A 161 -10.66 -22.26 -20.41
N THR A 162 -9.84 -23.11 -19.80
CA THR A 162 -9.44 -22.97 -18.39
C THR A 162 -8.60 -21.72 -18.14
N ALA A 163 -7.60 -21.48 -19.00
CA ALA A 163 -6.72 -20.32 -18.91
C ALA A 163 -7.49 -19.02 -19.17
N HIS A 164 -8.40 -19.03 -20.17
CA HIS A 164 -9.25 -17.90 -20.51
C HIS A 164 -10.17 -17.48 -19.35
N LYS A 165 -10.80 -18.44 -18.66
CA LYS A 165 -11.59 -18.16 -17.44
C LYS A 165 -10.75 -17.53 -16.33
N CYS A 166 -9.54 -18.05 -16.11
CA CYS A 166 -8.63 -17.48 -15.12
C CYS A 166 -8.21 -16.06 -15.52
N MET A 167 -7.87 -15.83 -16.79
CA MET A 167 -7.53 -14.50 -17.30
C MET A 167 -8.69 -13.54 -17.10
N THR A 168 -9.92 -13.94 -17.45
CA THR A 168 -11.12 -13.10 -17.31
C THR A 168 -11.32 -12.67 -15.86
N ASN A 169 -11.22 -13.61 -14.90
CA ASN A 169 -11.36 -13.30 -13.47
C ASN A 169 -10.21 -12.43 -12.94
N TYR A 170 -8.99 -12.67 -13.39
CA TYR A 170 -7.83 -11.85 -13.01
C TYR A 170 -7.94 -10.43 -13.57
N ASN A 171 -8.27 -10.29 -14.85
CA ASN A 171 -8.52 -9.00 -15.50
C ASN A 171 -9.63 -8.22 -14.78
N TYR A 172 -10.72 -8.90 -14.41
CA TYR A 172 -11.78 -8.31 -13.62
C TYR A 172 -11.30 -7.78 -12.26
N MET A 173 -10.46 -8.52 -11.53
CA MET A 173 -9.87 -8.05 -10.27
C MET A 173 -8.99 -6.81 -10.45
N MET A 174 -8.19 -6.78 -11.52
CA MET A 174 -7.34 -5.64 -11.82
C MET A 174 -8.17 -4.42 -12.26
N GLU A 175 -9.35 -4.64 -12.85
CA GLU A 175 -10.31 -3.59 -13.17
C GLU A 175 -10.97 -3.01 -11.91
N VAL A 176 -11.54 -3.84 -11.05
CA VAL A 176 -12.27 -3.36 -9.85
C VAL A 176 -11.36 -2.69 -8.82
N THR A 177 -10.06 -2.99 -8.82
CA THR A 177 -9.05 -2.29 -8.01
C THR A 177 -8.54 -0.99 -8.65
N GLY A 178 -9.08 -0.61 -9.81
CA GLY A 178 -8.78 0.64 -10.51
C GLY A 178 -7.44 0.67 -11.24
N LEU A 179 -6.76 -0.47 -11.38
CA LEU A 179 -5.44 -0.54 -12.01
C LEU A 179 -5.50 -0.51 -13.54
N ARG A 180 -6.59 -1.01 -14.13
CA ARG A 180 -6.81 -1.04 -15.60
C ARG A 180 -7.13 0.32 -16.21
N GLU A 181 -7.73 1.21 -15.42
CA GLU A 181 -8.21 2.51 -15.90
C GLU A 181 -7.10 3.59 -15.90
N GLN A 182 -5.97 3.31 -15.24
CA GLN A 182 -4.84 4.22 -15.16
C GLN A 182 -4.19 4.42 -16.53
N ARG A 183 -3.76 5.66 -16.81
CA ARG A 183 -3.27 6.07 -18.12
C ARG A 183 -1.75 6.14 -18.21
N THR A 184 -1.06 6.03 -17.09
CA THR A 184 0.40 6.11 -17.01
C THR A 184 1.09 4.81 -17.42
N ASP A 185 2.34 4.90 -17.88
CA ASP A 185 3.12 3.72 -18.30
C ASP A 185 3.36 2.74 -17.16
N PHE A 186 3.49 3.26 -15.94
CA PHE A 186 3.58 2.51 -14.70
C PHE A 186 2.34 2.74 -13.86
N LEU A 187 1.82 1.66 -13.30
CA LEU A 187 0.64 1.68 -12.45
C LEU A 187 1.01 2.23 -11.07
N ASN A 188 0.23 3.21 -10.61
CA ASN A 188 0.25 3.70 -9.25
C ASN A 188 -0.50 2.71 -8.34
N THR A 189 0.23 1.88 -7.61
CA THR A 189 -0.33 0.99 -6.59
C THR A 189 -0.63 1.70 -5.27
N ARG A 190 -0.30 3.00 -5.16
CA ARG A 190 -0.34 3.80 -3.92
C ARG A 190 0.44 3.16 -2.77
N ILE A 191 1.64 2.67 -3.09
CA ILE A 191 2.43 1.84 -2.18
C ILE A 191 2.67 2.49 -0.81
N ASP A 192 2.84 3.83 -0.76
CA ASP A 192 3.00 4.58 0.50
C ASP A 192 1.83 4.40 1.47
N GLU A 193 0.63 4.10 0.97
CA GLU A 193 -0.54 3.88 1.80
C GLU A 193 -0.55 2.49 2.43
N TRP A 194 0.02 1.46 1.80
CA TRP A 194 -0.20 0.06 2.22
C TRP A 194 1.06 -0.79 2.39
N ILE A 195 2.26 -0.24 2.16
CA ILE A 195 3.53 -0.96 2.31
C ILE A 195 3.70 -1.63 3.68
N GLY A 196 3.39 -0.92 4.77
CA GLY A 196 3.46 -1.45 6.14
C GLY A 196 2.56 -2.68 6.34
N PRO A 197 1.23 -2.55 6.15
CA PRO A 197 0.32 -3.70 6.18
C PRO A 197 0.70 -4.82 5.21
N GLY A 198 1.22 -4.50 4.01
CA GLY A 198 1.68 -5.52 3.06
C GLY A 198 2.87 -6.32 3.59
N LEU A 199 3.87 -5.64 4.19
CA LEU A 199 5.01 -6.31 4.82
C LEU A 199 4.56 -7.15 6.02
N PHE A 200 3.66 -6.63 6.87
CA PHE A 200 3.12 -7.37 8.01
C PHE A 200 2.35 -8.62 7.55
N LEU A 201 1.56 -8.52 6.48
CA LEU A 201 0.87 -9.66 5.89
C LEU A 201 1.84 -10.73 5.39
N ALA A 202 2.93 -10.32 4.73
CA ALA A 202 3.96 -11.25 4.30
C ALA A 202 4.62 -11.92 5.53
N PHE A 203 5.02 -11.14 6.53
CA PHE A 203 5.63 -11.64 7.77
C PHE A 203 4.73 -12.63 8.51
N ASP A 204 3.42 -12.38 8.55
CA ASP A 204 2.46 -13.32 9.13
C ASP A 204 2.50 -14.67 8.43
N ARG A 205 2.36 -14.64 7.10
CA ARG A 205 2.24 -15.86 6.30
C ARG A 205 3.53 -16.65 6.29
N TYR A 206 4.67 -15.96 6.27
CA TYR A 206 5.97 -16.58 6.43
C TYR A 206 6.18 -17.16 7.83
N SER A 207 5.66 -16.51 8.87
CA SER A 207 5.70 -17.04 10.24
C SER A 207 4.84 -18.30 10.36
N MET A 208 3.62 -18.29 9.81
CA MET A 208 2.67 -19.41 9.89
C MET A 208 3.07 -20.64 9.06
N ASP A 209 3.75 -20.43 7.92
CA ASP A 209 4.18 -21.54 7.06
C ASP A 209 5.44 -22.26 7.58
N ARG A 210 6.06 -21.79 8.66
CA ARG A 210 7.23 -22.42 9.26
C ARG A 210 6.81 -23.59 10.14
N ASN A 211 7.60 -24.66 10.09
CA ASN A 211 7.54 -25.73 11.08
C ASN A 211 8.36 -25.36 12.33
N SER A 212 8.08 -24.19 12.93
CA SER A 212 8.79 -23.67 14.09
C SER A 212 7.92 -22.71 14.89
N THR A 213 7.97 -22.83 16.22
CA THR A 213 7.30 -21.90 17.15
C THR A 213 8.18 -20.72 17.53
N THR A 214 9.46 -20.72 17.15
CA THR A 214 10.38 -19.61 17.44
C THR A 214 10.02 -18.41 16.55
N PRO A 215 9.79 -17.21 17.12
CA PRO A 215 9.55 -16.00 16.32
C PRO A 215 10.67 -15.72 15.32
N LEU A 216 10.33 -15.16 14.15
CA LEU A 216 11.32 -14.69 13.19
C LEU A 216 12.13 -13.53 13.79
N THR A 217 13.42 -13.51 13.53
CA THR A 217 14.30 -12.37 13.83
C THR A 217 14.18 -11.28 12.77
N GLU A 218 14.62 -10.05 13.07
CA GLU A 218 14.65 -8.95 12.09
C GLU A 218 15.43 -9.34 10.83
N ALA A 219 16.57 -10.01 10.99
CA ALA A 219 17.40 -10.47 9.88
C ALA A 219 16.66 -11.48 8.99
N GLU A 220 15.92 -12.43 9.56
CA GLU A 220 15.11 -13.39 8.79
C GLU A 220 13.95 -12.70 8.08
N LEU A 221 13.28 -11.72 8.71
CA LEU A 221 12.23 -10.93 8.07
C LEU A 221 12.77 -10.16 6.86
N LEU A 222 13.93 -9.52 6.99
CA LEU A 222 14.57 -8.81 5.87
C LEU A 222 15.04 -9.77 4.77
N ALA A 223 15.55 -10.94 5.14
CA ALA A 223 15.92 -11.99 4.18
C ALA A 223 14.69 -12.46 3.38
N ILE A 224 13.51 -12.56 4.01
CA ILE A 224 12.25 -12.84 3.30
C ILE A 224 11.93 -11.72 2.32
N VAL A 225 11.98 -10.44 2.74
CA VAL A 225 11.66 -9.32 1.84
C VAL A 225 12.53 -9.34 0.57
N GLN A 226 13.83 -9.60 0.74
CA GLN A 226 14.81 -9.59 -0.33
C GLN A 226 14.78 -10.86 -1.17
N GLY A 227 14.86 -12.03 -0.53
CA GLY A 227 14.92 -13.33 -1.21
C GLY A 227 13.65 -13.63 -1.99
N ASP A 228 12.52 -13.16 -1.48
CA ASP A 228 11.22 -13.31 -2.10
C ASP A 228 10.83 -12.12 -2.98
N GLU A 229 11.75 -11.18 -3.21
CA GLU A 229 11.59 -10.01 -4.08
C GLU A 229 10.21 -9.31 -3.95
N LEU A 230 9.78 -9.04 -2.71
CA LEU A 230 8.41 -8.57 -2.45
C LEU A 230 8.06 -7.25 -3.17
N PHE A 231 9.07 -6.43 -3.48
CA PHE A 231 8.93 -5.22 -4.29
C PHE A 231 8.24 -5.47 -5.64
N LYS A 232 8.45 -6.66 -6.24
CA LYS A 232 7.80 -7.02 -7.52
C LYS A 232 6.29 -7.19 -7.34
N LEU A 233 5.88 -7.87 -6.27
CA LEU A 233 4.47 -8.08 -5.93
C LEU A 233 3.80 -6.82 -5.39
N MET A 234 4.59 -5.86 -4.89
CA MET A 234 4.10 -4.57 -4.41
C MET A 234 4.04 -3.50 -5.52
N GLY A 235 4.58 -3.81 -6.70
CA GLY A 235 4.58 -2.92 -7.85
C GLY A 235 5.49 -1.70 -7.69
N THR A 236 6.55 -1.81 -6.88
CA THR A 236 7.48 -0.72 -6.58
C THR A 236 8.93 -1.14 -6.86
N THR A 237 9.90 -0.25 -6.56
CA THR A 237 11.33 -0.49 -6.74
C THR A 237 11.91 -1.29 -5.58
N LYS A 238 13.02 -2.00 -5.83
CA LYS A 238 13.75 -2.71 -4.77
C LYS A 238 14.31 -1.72 -3.75
N GLU A 239 14.83 -0.61 -4.23
CA GLU A 239 15.45 0.45 -3.42
C GLU A 239 14.47 1.05 -2.42
N TYR A 240 13.21 1.26 -2.83
CA TYR A 240 12.18 1.78 -1.93
C TYR A 240 11.85 0.78 -0.82
N VAL A 241 11.65 -0.50 -1.16
CA VAL A 241 11.32 -1.52 -0.17
C VAL A 241 12.50 -1.79 0.77
N ASP A 242 13.73 -1.87 0.27
CA ASP A 242 14.93 -2.04 1.09
C ASP A 242 15.10 -0.88 2.09
N ALA A 243 14.73 0.34 1.71
CA ALA A 243 14.84 1.51 2.58
C ALA A 243 13.82 1.50 3.73
N VAL A 244 12.61 0.98 3.52
CA VAL A 244 11.53 1.03 4.51
C VAL A 244 11.35 -0.26 5.31
N ALA A 245 11.75 -1.42 4.75
CA ALA A 245 11.54 -2.72 5.37
C ALA A 245 12.17 -2.88 6.76
N PRO A 246 13.38 -2.37 7.07
CA PRO A 246 13.95 -2.46 8.42
C PRO A 246 13.07 -1.82 9.50
N ALA A 247 12.52 -0.64 9.22
CA ALA A 247 11.65 0.04 10.18
C ALA A 247 10.37 -0.76 10.46
N PHE A 248 9.75 -1.32 9.41
CA PHE A 248 8.55 -2.15 9.57
C PHE A 248 8.85 -3.52 10.21
N ALA A 249 10.01 -4.13 9.95
CA ALA A 249 10.41 -5.36 10.61
C ALA A 249 10.59 -5.15 12.13
N GLN A 250 11.25 -4.05 12.53
CA GLN A 250 11.38 -3.66 13.93
C GLN A 250 10.01 -3.39 14.58
N GLU A 251 9.13 -2.66 13.90
CA GLU A 251 7.78 -2.39 14.39
C GLU A 251 6.97 -3.68 14.55
N TYR A 252 7.02 -4.58 13.56
CA TYR A 252 6.34 -5.88 13.62
C TYR A 252 6.77 -6.69 14.85
N LEU A 253 8.08 -6.76 15.13
CA LEU A 253 8.61 -7.47 16.28
C LEU A 253 8.26 -6.77 17.61
N ALA A 254 8.33 -5.44 17.66
CA ALA A 254 7.96 -4.66 18.84
C ALA A 254 6.47 -4.82 19.21
N LEU A 255 5.61 -5.08 18.22
CA LEU A 255 4.19 -5.38 18.43
C LEU A 255 3.89 -6.85 18.79
N GLY A 256 4.92 -7.68 18.99
CA GLY A 256 4.77 -9.11 19.33
C GLY A 256 4.60 -10.03 18.12
N GLY A 257 4.90 -9.57 16.91
CA GLY A 257 4.82 -10.38 15.69
C GLY A 257 3.43 -10.95 15.44
N MET A 258 3.31 -12.28 15.36
CA MET A 258 2.03 -12.97 15.14
C MET A 258 1.02 -12.79 16.29
N ASP A 259 1.50 -12.52 17.51
CA ASP A 259 0.61 -12.38 18.67
C ASP A 259 -0.30 -11.16 18.55
N ARG A 260 0.10 -10.15 17.77
CA ARG A 260 -0.70 -8.95 17.50
C ARG A 260 -2.03 -9.26 16.81
N VAL A 261 -2.11 -10.38 16.08
CA VAL A 261 -3.33 -10.80 15.37
C VAL A 261 -4.17 -11.73 16.24
N SER A 262 -3.58 -12.33 17.28
CA SER A 262 -4.22 -13.36 18.12
C SER A 262 -4.93 -12.81 19.37
N GLY A 263 -5.09 -11.48 19.49
CA GLY A 263 -5.71 -10.85 20.66
C GLY A 263 -7.22 -10.60 20.53
N PRO A 264 -8.06 -10.90 21.55
CA PRO A 264 -9.42 -10.36 21.61
C PRO A 264 -9.35 -8.84 21.76
N ALA A 265 -10.07 -8.10 20.92
CA ALA A 265 -10.26 -6.67 21.13
C ALA A 265 -10.95 -6.47 22.49
N ARG A 266 -10.22 -5.99 23.50
CA ARG A 266 -10.84 -5.50 24.74
C ARG A 266 -11.58 -4.21 24.40
N LEU A 267 -12.90 -4.29 24.26
CA LEU A 267 -13.76 -3.11 24.33
C LEU A 267 -13.76 -2.61 25.77
N ALA A 268 -13.12 -1.45 26.00
CA ALA A 268 -13.39 -0.67 27.21
C ALA A 268 -14.73 0.09 27.03
N PRO A 269 -15.61 0.18 28.05
CA PRO A 269 -16.93 0.82 27.93
C PRO A 269 -16.92 2.36 27.76
N SER A 270 -15.82 2.97 27.29
CA SER A 270 -15.69 4.44 27.20
C SER A 270 -15.15 4.97 25.86
N GLY A 271 -14.98 4.13 24.82
CA GLY A 271 -14.72 4.62 23.47
C GLY A 271 -13.33 5.25 23.23
N VAL A 272 -12.33 4.95 24.05
CA VAL A 272 -10.92 5.29 23.79
C VAL A 272 -10.08 4.02 23.88
N ALA A 273 -9.26 3.76 22.85
CA ALA A 273 -8.38 2.60 22.77
C ALA A 273 -7.22 2.75 23.77
N THR A 274 -7.23 1.97 24.85
CA THR A 274 -6.08 1.81 25.74
C THR A 274 -5.22 0.64 25.29
N ILE A 275 -4.00 0.96 24.86
CA ILE A 275 -2.86 0.04 24.74
C ILE A 275 -2.57 -0.50 26.15
N SER A 276 -2.53 -1.82 26.31
CA SER A 276 -2.03 -2.40 27.56
C SER A 276 -0.50 -2.36 27.53
N SER A 277 0.07 -1.40 28.25
CA SER A 277 1.48 -1.46 28.67
C SER A 277 1.67 -2.58 29.71
N PRO A 278 2.88 -3.16 29.81
CA PRO A 278 3.17 -4.20 30.79
C PRO A 278 3.06 -3.69 32.23
N THR A 279 2.50 -4.53 33.09
CA THR A 279 2.33 -4.28 34.52
C THR A 279 3.68 -4.23 35.25
N ALA A 280 4.02 -3.09 35.84
CA ALA A 280 5.01 -3.00 36.92
C ALA A 280 4.36 -3.39 38.27
N PRO A 281 5.11 -3.92 39.25
CA PRO A 281 4.53 -4.38 40.50
C PRO A 281 4.03 -3.21 41.37
N ALA A 282 3.02 -3.52 42.19
CA ALA A 282 2.17 -2.57 42.91
C ALA A 282 2.90 -1.78 44.01
N GLY A 283 2.60 -0.47 44.07
CA GLY A 283 2.88 0.43 45.18
C GLY A 283 1.71 1.40 45.39
N THR A 284 1.26 1.46 46.63
CA THR A 284 0.08 2.10 47.25
C THR A 284 -0.40 3.49 46.80
N SER A 285 -1.73 3.64 46.91
CA SER A 285 -2.61 4.81 46.72
C SER A 285 -2.31 6.03 47.61
N ALA A 286 -2.43 7.23 47.05
CA ALA A 286 -2.97 8.41 47.73
C ALA A 286 -3.59 9.39 46.71
N THR A 287 -4.63 10.11 47.14
CA THR A 287 -5.61 10.86 46.36
C THR A 287 -5.37 12.39 46.29
N VAL A 288 -5.75 13.01 45.15
CA VAL A 288 -6.11 14.46 44.92
C VAL A 288 -4.94 15.47 44.89
N PRO A 289 -4.98 16.67 44.24
CA PRO A 289 -5.88 17.32 43.24
C PRO A 289 -5.17 17.74 41.93
N VAL A 290 -5.94 18.31 41.00
CA VAL A 290 -5.52 18.97 39.74
C VAL A 290 -4.69 20.25 40.00
N PRO A 291 -3.53 20.44 39.33
CA PRO A 291 -2.96 21.77 39.08
C PRO A 291 -2.55 21.94 37.60
N THR A 292 -3.10 22.92 36.89
CA THR A 292 -2.48 24.23 36.63
C THR A 292 -1.09 24.14 35.99
N TRP A 293 -1.06 24.38 34.68
CA TRP A 293 0.14 24.49 33.87
C TRP A 293 0.93 25.75 34.27
N SER A 294 2.09 25.55 34.88
CA SER A 294 3.16 26.55 34.99
C SER A 294 4.46 25.95 34.46
N ASP A 295 5.13 26.69 33.59
CA ASP A 295 6.31 26.32 32.80
C ASP A 295 7.61 26.18 33.62
N GLU A 296 7.65 25.36 34.69
CA GLU A 296 8.88 25.16 35.49
C GLU A 296 9.45 23.73 35.58
N ASP A 297 8.81 22.70 35.01
CA ASP A 297 9.40 21.34 34.98
C ASP A 297 10.10 21.06 33.65
N ALA A 298 11.20 21.75 33.41
CA ALA A 298 12.23 21.32 32.49
C ALA A 298 13.25 20.45 33.24
N GLU A 299 12.92 19.20 33.53
CA GLU A 299 13.92 18.13 33.77
C GLU A 299 13.29 16.73 33.72
N ASP A 300 13.15 16.20 32.50
CA ASP A 300 13.24 14.77 32.22
C ASP A 300 13.89 14.64 30.84
N VAL A 301 15.22 14.66 30.82
CA VAL A 301 16.02 14.46 29.60
C VAL A 301 15.97 12.98 29.25
N ALA A 302 14.84 12.52 28.71
CA ALA A 302 14.84 11.38 27.82
C ALA A 302 15.84 11.70 26.71
N THR A 303 16.90 10.91 26.58
CA THR A 303 17.97 11.12 25.60
C THR A 303 17.39 11.52 24.24
N VAL A 304 17.43 12.81 23.91
CA VAL A 304 16.94 13.31 22.62
C VAL A 304 17.96 12.86 21.58
N MET A 305 17.71 11.69 21.00
CA MET A 305 18.46 11.20 19.86
C MET A 305 18.07 12.05 18.65
N ARG A 306 18.98 12.91 18.19
CA ARG A 306 18.87 13.50 16.84
C ARG A 306 19.01 12.36 15.84
N ARG A 307 17.89 11.89 15.29
CA ARG A 307 17.90 10.99 14.14
C ARG A 307 18.30 11.79 12.91
N LEU A 308 19.47 11.51 12.35
CA LEU A 308 19.79 11.93 10.99
C LEU A 308 18.79 11.21 10.07
N GLN A 309 17.80 11.97 9.58
CA GLN A 309 16.94 11.49 8.52
C GLN A 309 17.72 11.67 7.22
N GLU A 310 18.28 10.57 6.70
CA GLU A 310 18.84 10.57 5.36
C GLU A 310 17.67 10.69 4.38
N THR A 311 17.35 11.92 3.98
CA THR A 311 16.55 12.14 2.80
C THR A 311 17.33 11.59 1.62
N GLN A 312 16.76 10.67 0.84
CA GLN A 312 17.32 10.30 -0.46
C GLN A 312 17.47 11.58 -1.29
N ALA A 313 18.69 12.10 -1.32
CA ALA A 313 19.03 13.23 -2.15
C ALA A 313 19.18 12.68 -3.56
N GLN A 314 18.11 12.80 -4.37
CA GLN A 314 18.30 12.73 -5.81
C GLN A 314 19.39 13.73 -6.20
N ILE A 315 20.35 13.28 -7.00
CA ILE A 315 21.38 14.14 -7.59
C ILE A 315 20.65 15.07 -8.56
N ARG A 316 20.12 16.16 -8.01
CA ARG A 316 19.42 17.22 -8.74
C ARG A 316 20.47 18.11 -9.38
N ASN A 317 20.17 18.62 -10.56
CA ASN A 317 20.94 19.70 -11.12
C ASN A 317 20.74 20.97 -10.27
N ALA A 318 21.62 21.13 -9.28
CA ALA A 318 21.58 22.24 -8.33
C ALA A 318 21.65 23.62 -9.01
N LYS A 319 22.10 23.68 -10.27
CA LYS A 319 22.03 24.89 -11.09
C LYS A 319 20.59 25.19 -11.51
N HIS A 320 19.85 24.23 -12.08
CA HIS A 320 18.45 24.41 -12.47
C HIS A 320 17.58 24.83 -11.28
N VAL A 321 17.75 24.17 -10.14
CA VAL A 321 17.01 24.49 -8.91
C VAL A 321 17.29 25.91 -8.44
N ARG A 322 18.57 26.33 -8.38
CA ARG A 322 18.92 27.70 -7.96
C ARG A 322 18.36 28.76 -8.90
N GLU A 323 18.47 28.54 -10.22
CA GLU A 323 17.97 29.47 -11.23
C GLU A 323 16.45 29.63 -11.15
N LEU A 324 15.70 28.54 -10.95
CA LEU A 324 14.24 28.60 -10.80
C LEU A 324 13.82 29.23 -9.47
N LYS A 325 14.47 28.90 -8.34
CA LYS A 325 14.16 29.54 -7.05
C LYS A 325 14.37 31.04 -7.11
N ALA A 326 15.44 31.50 -7.75
CA ALA A 326 15.72 32.92 -7.98
C ALA A 326 14.66 33.57 -8.90
N LEU A 327 14.32 32.92 -10.02
CA LEU A 327 13.32 33.41 -10.96
C LEU A 327 11.94 33.62 -10.32
N TYR A 328 11.57 32.74 -9.38
CA TYR A 328 10.30 32.83 -8.66
C TYR A 328 10.37 33.74 -7.43
N ASN A 329 11.53 34.31 -7.12
CA ASN A 329 11.80 34.98 -5.86
C ASN A 329 11.30 34.15 -4.66
N HIS A 330 11.53 32.83 -4.68
CA HIS A 330 11.00 31.89 -3.68
C HIS A 330 9.47 31.88 -3.48
N SER A 331 8.68 32.40 -4.43
CA SER A 331 7.22 32.40 -4.37
C SER A 331 6.66 31.06 -4.86
N CYS A 332 5.69 30.51 -4.14
CA CYS A 332 5.02 29.28 -4.53
C CYS A 332 4.17 29.47 -5.79
N ALA A 333 4.31 28.59 -6.78
CA ALA A 333 3.55 28.63 -8.02
C ALA A 333 2.05 28.36 -7.85
N PHE A 334 1.63 27.75 -6.73
CA PHE A 334 0.20 27.52 -6.41
C PHE A 334 -0.41 28.70 -5.66
N CYS A 335 0.11 29.05 -4.48
CA CYS A 335 -0.50 30.09 -3.64
C CYS A 335 0.12 31.48 -3.76
N GLY A 336 1.27 31.62 -4.43
CA GLY A 336 2.00 32.89 -4.56
C GLY A 336 2.74 33.35 -3.29
N LYS A 337 2.61 32.65 -2.15
CA LYS A 337 3.28 33.02 -0.90
C LYS A 337 4.78 32.73 -0.94
N GLN A 338 5.56 33.55 -0.25
CA GLN A 338 6.96 33.30 0.07
C GLN A 338 7.09 32.79 1.51
N THR A 339 7.75 31.65 1.72
CA THR A 339 7.98 31.13 3.08
C THR A 339 9.13 31.90 3.71
N VAL A 340 8.87 32.74 4.71
CA VAL A 340 9.91 33.52 5.40
C VAL A 340 10.58 32.64 6.47
N ILE A 341 11.90 32.50 6.40
CA ILE A 341 12.73 31.73 7.35
C ILE A 341 13.74 32.60 8.11
N GLY A 342 13.76 33.90 7.80
CA GLY A 342 14.57 34.89 8.50
C GLY A 342 14.09 36.28 8.11
N VAL A 343 14.12 37.22 9.04
CA VAL A 343 13.59 38.58 8.84
C VAL A 343 14.69 39.63 8.70
N ASN A 344 15.88 39.39 9.25
CA ASN A 344 17.00 40.34 9.24
C ASN A 344 18.34 39.62 8.98
N PRO A 345 18.83 39.58 7.72
CA PRO A 345 18.14 39.98 6.49
C PRO A 345 16.97 39.04 6.17
N ALA A 346 16.02 39.50 5.35
CA ALA A 346 14.92 38.66 4.87
C ALA A 346 15.47 37.43 4.11
N LYS A 347 15.08 36.23 4.55
CA LYS A 347 15.44 34.95 3.95
C LYS A 347 14.17 34.18 3.64
N TYR A 348 14.11 33.62 2.44
CA TYR A 348 12.96 32.88 1.97
C TYR A 348 13.31 31.43 1.67
N TYR A 349 12.34 30.55 1.86
CA TYR A 349 12.45 29.13 1.58
C TYR A 349 11.39 28.69 0.56
N SER A 350 11.83 27.89 -0.39
CA SER A 350 10.98 27.23 -1.38
C SER A 350 11.64 25.93 -1.81
N GLU A 351 10.85 25.05 -2.39
CA GLU A 351 11.27 23.74 -2.85
C GLU A 351 11.00 23.62 -4.35
N ALA A 352 11.90 22.94 -5.07
CA ALA A 352 11.69 22.60 -6.47
C ALA A 352 11.20 21.16 -6.51
N ALA A 353 9.95 20.98 -6.94
CA ALA A 353 9.32 19.68 -7.12
C ALA A 353 9.43 19.27 -8.59
N HIS A 354 9.79 18.03 -8.88
CA HIS A 354 9.65 17.50 -10.23
C HIS A 354 8.19 17.15 -10.49
N ILE A 355 7.66 17.52 -11.67
CA ILE A 355 6.28 17.24 -12.06
C ILE A 355 6.13 15.75 -12.41
N LYS A 356 7.01 15.24 -13.27
CA LYS A 356 7.22 13.80 -13.50
C LYS A 356 8.47 13.38 -12.70
N PRO A 357 8.36 12.45 -11.72
CA PRO A 357 9.48 12.05 -10.88
C PRO A 357 10.68 11.55 -11.71
N VAL A 358 11.88 12.00 -11.34
CA VAL A 358 13.12 11.49 -11.95
C VAL A 358 13.50 10.13 -11.36
N GLY A 359 14.34 9.37 -12.07
CA GLY A 359 14.72 8.01 -11.68
C GLY A 359 13.64 6.95 -11.94
N GLN A 360 13.98 5.68 -11.73
CA GLN A 360 13.04 4.58 -11.97
C GLN A 360 11.88 4.61 -10.96
N PRO A 361 10.67 4.21 -11.37
CA PRO A 361 10.30 3.71 -12.70
C PRO A 361 9.91 4.82 -13.70
N HIS A 362 9.67 6.06 -13.25
CA HIS A 362 9.02 7.07 -14.08
C HIS A 362 9.96 7.76 -15.08
N ASN A 363 11.25 7.82 -14.77
CA ASN A 363 12.32 8.34 -15.62
C ASN A 363 12.02 9.74 -16.18
N GLY A 364 11.45 10.64 -15.35
CA GLY A 364 11.30 12.04 -15.71
C GLY A 364 12.64 12.72 -15.96
N PRO A 365 12.73 13.70 -16.88
CA PRO A 365 13.97 14.43 -17.14
C PRO A 365 14.28 15.41 -16.01
N ASP A 366 15.57 15.57 -15.68
CA ASP A 366 16.03 16.59 -14.73
C ASP A 366 16.19 17.97 -15.41
N SER A 367 15.10 18.48 -15.98
CA SER A 367 15.04 19.72 -16.76
C SER A 367 14.13 20.76 -16.09
N LYS A 368 14.38 22.05 -16.36
CA LYS A 368 13.58 23.14 -15.79
C LYS A 368 12.08 23.00 -16.08
N ASN A 369 11.72 22.63 -17.31
CA ASN A 369 10.32 22.46 -17.72
C ASN A 369 9.60 21.27 -17.08
N ASN A 370 10.32 20.43 -16.33
CA ASN A 370 9.78 19.37 -15.48
C ASN A 370 9.84 19.74 -13.98
N MET A 371 10.11 21.00 -13.63
CA MET A 371 10.19 21.47 -12.26
C MET A 371 9.14 22.54 -11.97
N ILE A 372 8.69 22.61 -10.73
CA ILE A 372 7.81 23.67 -10.22
C ILE A 372 8.31 24.14 -8.85
N ILE A 373 8.28 25.46 -8.62
CA ILE A 373 8.66 26.03 -7.33
C ILE A 373 7.45 26.12 -6.41
N LEU A 374 7.52 25.46 -5.26
CA LEU A 374 6.43 25.35 -4.29
C LEU A 374 6.90 25.74 -2.87
N CYS A 375 5.95 26.08 -2.00
CA CYS A 375 6.19 26.10 -0.55
C CYS A 375 6.17 24.66 -0.02
N PRO A 376 6.72 24.39 1.18
CA PRO A 376 6.83 23.03 1.72
C PRO A 376 5.49 22.27 1.79
N GLU A 377 4.43 22.98 2.20
CA GLU A 377 3.08 22.41 2.29
C GLU A 377 2.55 21.95 0.93
N HIS A 378 2.58 22.84 -0.06
CA HIS A 378 2.07 22.53 -1.40
C HIS A 378 2.94 21.52 -2.14
N HIS A 379 4.25 21.47 -1.87
CA HIS A 379 5.11 20.43 -2.41
C HIS A 379 4.68 19.06 -1.91
N LEU A 380 4.50 18.89 -0.60
CA LEU A 380 4.04 17.64 -0.01
C LEU A 380 2.66 17.21 -0.55
N GLN A 381 1.72 18.16 -0.68
CA GLN A 381 0.40 17.89 -1.25
C GLN A 381 0.46 17.52 -2.74
N PHE A 382 1.39 18.12 -3.48
CA PHE A 382 1.59 17.85 -4.90
C PHE A 382 2.21 16.47 -5.15
N ASP A 383 3.21 16.09 -4.35
CA ASP A 383 3.88 14.78 -4.41
C ASP A 383 2.93 13.63 -4.06
N ARG A 384 1.87 13.91 -3.30
CA ARG A 384 0.83 12.94 -2.92
C ARG A 384 -0.45 13.01 -3.75
N GLY A 385 -0.46 13.82 -4.81
CA GLY A 385 -1.62 13.97 -5.70
C GLY A 385 -2.87 14.57 -5.04
N VAL A 386 -2.72 15.21 -3.88
CA VAL A 386 -3.78 16.02 -3.24
C VAL A 386 -4.01 17.28 -4.06
N LEU A 387 -2.92 17.92 -4.47
CA LEU A 387 -2.90 18.95 -5.49
C LEU A 387 -2.31 18.40 -6.78
N ARG A 388 -2.91 18.79 -7.91
CA ARG A 388 -2.50 18.38 -9.26
C ARG A 388 -2.52 19.58 -10.19
N ILE A 389 -1.83 19.47 -11.31
CA ILE A 389 -1.89 20.46 -12.38
C ILE A 389 -2.75 19.88 -13.50
N LYS A 390 -3.71 20.66 -14.02
CA LYS A 390 -4.52 20.28 -15.18
C LYS A 390 -4.44 21.34 -16.26
N LYS A 391 -4.23 20.91 -17.50
CA LYS A 391 -4.34 21.79 -18.67
C LYS A 391 -5.81 21.96 -19.06
N ASN A 392 -6.27 23.20 -19.08
CA ASN A 392 -7.62 23.58 -19.51
C ASN A 392 -7.50 24.73 -20.53
N ARG A 393 -7.96 24.52 -21.77
CA ARG A 393 -8.04 25.56 -22.83
C ARG A 393 -6.75 26.39 -23.00
N GLY A 394 -5.59 25.72 -22.94
CA GLY A 394 -4.28 26.36 -23.13
C GLY A 394 -3.62 26.92 -21.87
N ALA A 395 -4.31 26.92 -20.71
CA ALA A 395 -3.76 27.34 -19.44
C ALA A 395 -3.59 26.15 -18.46
N LEU A 396 -2.54 26.19 -17.65
CA LEU A 396 -2.37 25.27 -16.53
C LEU A 396 -3.11 25.81 -15.30
N THR A 397 -3.89 24.95 -14.65
CA THR A 397 -4.69 25.28 -13.46
C THR A 397 -4.44 24.26 -12.36
N VAL A 398 -4.58 24.68 -11.11
CA VAL A 398 -4.43 23.80 -9.94
C VAL A 398 -5.75 23.08 -9.64
N VAL A 399 -5.68 21.77 -9.45
CA VAL A 399 -6.82 20.91 -9.09
C VAL A 399 -6.56 20.35 -7.70
N SER A 400 -7.50 20.57 -6.75
CA SER A 400 -7.41 20.06 -5.39
C SER A 400 -8.44 18.98 -5.13
N LYS A 401 -8.08 17.97 -4.35
CA LYS A 401 -9.02 17.00 -3.76
C LYS A 401 -9.63 17.49 -2.44
N ILE A 402 -9.15 18.62 -1.91
CA ILE A 402 -9.64 19.22 -0.68
C ILE A 402 -10.87 20.08 -1.01
N SER A 403 -11.98 19.83 -0.31
CA SER A 403 -13.22 20.60 -0.49
C SER A 403 -13.02 22.05 -0.04
N GLY A 404 -13.37 23.02 -0.90
CA GLY A 404 -13.25 24.44 -0.58
C GLY A 404 -11.83 25.02 -0.60
N ASP A 405 -10.86 24.28 -1.16
CA ASP A 405 -9.46 24.72 -1.21
C ASP A 405 -9.29 26.01 -2.02
N PRO A 406 -8.68 27.07 -1.46
CA PRO A 406 -8.51 28.35 -2.12
C PRO A 406 -7.64 28.31 -3.38
N VAL A 407 -6.74 27.32 -3.52
CA VAL A 407 -5.93 27.19 -4.74
C VAL A 407 -6.66 26.42 -5.84
N HIS A 408 -7.79 25.77 -5.56
CA HIS A 408 -8.52 25.03 -6.57
C HIS A 408 -9.05 25.94 -7.69
N GLY A 409 -8.83 25.54 -8.94
CA GLY A 409 -9.24 26.27 -10.13
C GLY A 409 -8.36 27.50 -10.44
N GLN A 410 -7.41 27.84 -9.57
CA GLN A 410 -6.53 28.98 -9.80
C GLN A 410 -5.53 28.69 -10.93
N PRO A 411 -5.19 29.69 -11.77
CA PRO A 411 -4.12 29.58 -12.74
C PRO A 411 -2.77 29.28 -12.08
N LEU A 412 -1.98 28.43 -12.70
CA LEU A 412 -0.62 28.18 -12.28
C LEU A 412 0.24 29.45 -12.46
N ARG A 413 0.90 29.91 -11.40
CA ARG A 413 1.70 31.15 -11.44
C ARG A 413 3.09 30.87 -12.02
N VAL A 414 3.18 30.80 -13.34
CA VAL A 414 4.44 30.56 -14.05
C VAL A 414 5.12 31.90 -14.40
N GLN A 415 6.36 32.09 -13.95
CA GLN A 415 7.17 33.29 -14.24
C GLN A 415 7.96 33.15 -15.55
N ALA A 416 7.80 34.07 -16.51
CA ALA A 416 8.61 34.07 -17.74
C ALA A 416 10.10 34.28 -17.41
N PRO A 417 11.05 33.60 -18.08
CA PRO A 417 10.87 32.73 -19.26
C PRO A 417 10.63 31.24 -18.92
N HIS A 418 10.26 30.90 -17.68
CA HIS A 418 9.97 29.52 -17.32
C HIS A 418 8.77 28.99 -18.11
N THR A 419 8.91 27.82 -18.70
CA THR A 419 7.82 27.09 -19.36
C THR A 419 7.67 25.74 -18.71
N ILE A 420 6.45 25.35 -18.35
CA ILE A 420 6.13 24.01 -17.87
C ILE A 420 5.75 23.12 -19.06
N SER A 421 6.28 21.91 -19.10
CA SER A 421 5.92 20.92 -20.13
C SER A 421 4.47 20.45 -19.94
N ASP A 422 3.66 20.61 -20.99
CA ASP A 422 2.29 20.09 -21.03
C ASP A 422 2.23 18.57 -20.88
N GLU A 423 3.23 17.87 -21.41
CA GLU A 423 3.35 16.41 -21.31
C GLU A 423 3.52 15.99 -19.85
N HIS A 424 4.42 16.65 -19.11
CA HIS A 424 4.68 16.30 -17.71
C HIS A 424 3.50 16.68 -16.81
N ALA A 425 2.87 17.84 -17.05
CA ALA A 425 1.67 18.23 -16.32
C ALA A 425 0.51 17.24 -16.55
N SER A 426 0.31 16.79 -17.80
CA SER A 426 -0.70 15.77 -18.13
C SER A 426 -0.38 14.43 -17.48
N TRP A 427 0.89 14.02 -17.51
CA TRP A 427 1.35 12.81 -16.85
C TRP A 427 1.06 12.83 -15.34
N HIS A 428 1.37 13.92 -14.63
CA HIS A 428 1.12 14.04 -13.18
C HIS A 428 -0.38 14.00 -12.87
N HIS A 429 -1.18 14.72 -13.68
CA HIS A 429 -2.64 14.69 -13.55
C HIS A 429 -3.19 13.27 -13.62
N ASP A 430 -2.75 12.52 -14.63
CA ASP A 430 -3.22 11.18 -14.93
C ASP A 430 -2.71 10.14 -13.93
N PHE A 431 -1.49 10.30 -13.39
CA PHE A 431 -0.92 9.39 -12.38
C PHE A 431 -1.69 9.40 -11.05
N TRP A 432 -2.31 10.54 -10.72
CA TRP A 432 -3.01 10.78 -9.46
C TRP A 432 -4.54 10.89 -9.60
N THR A 433 -5.05 10.74 -10.83
CA THR A 433 -6.49 10.54 -11.08
C THR A 433 -6.84 9.12 -10.71
#